data_AF-A0A0B0SAU2-F1
#
_entry.id   AF-A0A0B0SAU2-F1
#
_cell.length_a   1.000
_cell.length_b   1.000
_cell.length_c   1.000
_cell.angle_alpha   90.00
_cell.angle_beta   90.00
_cell.angle_gamma   90.00
#
_symmetry.space_group_name_H-M   'P 1'
#
loop_
_entity.id
_entity.type
_entity.pdbx_description
1 polymer ?
#
loop_
_entity_poly.entity_id
_entity_poly.type
_entity_poly.pdbx_seq_one_letter_code
_entity_poly.pdbx_strand_id
1 'polypeptide(L)'
;MVKKWPYRYPVVLEVDPEGKTYAGYALDLPVFAWGKASRAGAMDSLARGLALALLELEEAGKPLPAPSERADPEGLAELHQPEVVFLEPAPVNPVSLELWRALKVRGLSQRELARRMGTSPSAVHRLLDPFYFGHSLESLRRAARALGVGLEVRLAV
;
A
#
# COMPACT_ATOMS: atom_id res chain seq x y z
N MET A 1 -4.21 10.85 -12.16
CA MET A 1 -4.53 11.14 -10.74
C MET A 1 -4.06 9.96 -9.90
N VAL A 2 -3.51 10.18 -8.70
CA VAL A 2 -3.17 9.10 -7.75
C VAL A 2 -4.23 9.06 -6.66
N LYS A 3 -4.53 7.89 -6.10
CA LYS A 3 -5.46 7.80 -4.97
C LYS A 3 -4.72 8.15 -3.68
N LYS A 4 -5.36 9.02 -2.91
CA LYS A 4 -4.94 9.52 -1.61
C LYS A 4 -6.13 9.55 -0.68
N TRP A 5 -5.87 9.67 0.62
CA TRP A 5 -6.87 9.84 1.65
C TRP A 5 -6.67 11.18 2.35
N PRO A 6 -7.73 11.79 2.89
CA PRO A 6 -7.65 13.09 3.56
C PRO A 6 -7.09 13.01 4.99
N TYR A 7 -6.67 11.82 5.44
CA TYR A 7 -6.28 11.55 6.81
C TYR A 7 -4.77 11.38 6.95
N ARG A 8 -4.25 11.78 8.11
CA ARG A 8 -2.94 11.41 8.62
C ARG A 8 -3.14 10.58 9.88
N TYR A 9 -2.54 9.40 9.92
CA TYR A 9 -2.71 8.49 11.04
C TYR A 9 -1.50 8.58 11.99
N PRO A 10 -1.73 8.64 13.31
CA PRO A 10 -0.65 8.49 14.27
C PRO A 10 -0.07 7.07 14.18
N VAL A 11 1.25 7.02 14.04
CA VAL A 11 2.04 5.80 14.18
C VAL A 11 3.02 5.98 15.31
N VAL A 12 3.28 4.90 16.03
CA VAL A 12 4.34 4.82 17.03
C VAL A 12 5.55 4.21 16.35
N LEU A 13 6.69 4.90 16.43
CA LEU A 13 7.99 4.39 16.02
C LEU A 13 8.79 4.04 17.27
N GLU A 14 9.58 2.99 17.17
CA GLU A 14 10.54 2.59 18.19
C GLU A 14 11.85 2.18 17.52
N VAL A 15 12.93 2.31 18.29
CA VAL A 15 14.24 1.77 17.93
C VAL A 15 14.49 0.56 18.82
N ASP A 16 15.07 -0.50 18.26
CA ASP A 16 15.49 -1.60 19.11
C ASP A 16 16.52 -1.10 20.16
N PRO A 17 16.61 -1.75 21.34
CA PRO A 17 17.50 -1.29 22.40
C PRO A 17 18.99 -1.29 22.03
N GLU A 18 19.37 -2.03 20.99
CA GLU A 18 20.74 -2.07 20.47
C GLU A 18 21.01 -0.94 19.45
N GLY A 19 19.99 -0.15 19.10
CA GLY A 19 20.06 0.95 18.14
C GLY A 19 20.20 0.53 16.68
N LYS A 20 19.95 -0.73 16.32
CA LYS A 20 20.30 -1.31 15.02
C LYS A 20 19.17 -1.24 13.99
N THR A 21 17.93 -1.39 14.45
CA THR A 21 16.75 -1.45 13.61
C THR A 21 15.60 -0.65 14.18
N TYR A 22 14.68 -0.28 13.29
CA TYR A 22 13.47 0.47 13.59
C TYR A 22 12.25 -0.41 13.40
N ALA A 23 11.29 -0.23 14.29
CA ALA A 23 9.96 -0.82 14.22
C ALA A 23 8.89 0.26 14.43
N GLY A 24 7.64 -0.12 14.26
CA GLY A 24 6.52 0.74 14.57
C GLY A 24 5.18 0.14 14.18
N TYR A 25 4.12 0.81 14.59
CA TYR A 25 2.74 0.40 14.32
C TYR A 25 1.80 1.61 14.26
N ALA A 26 0.69 1.45 13.55
CA ALA A 26 -0.38 2.45 13.53
C ALA A 26 -1.35 2.22 14.70
N LEU A 27 -1.84 3.32 15.30
CA LEU A 27 -2.79 3.21 16.43
C LEU A 27 -4.18 2.76 15.98
N ASP A 28 -4.64 3.29 14.84
CA ASP A 28 -6.05 3.15 14.42
C ASP A 28 -6.26 2.06 13.36
N LEU A 29 -5.18 1.45 12.86
CA LEU A 29 -5.20 0.49 11.76
C LEU A 29 -4.24 -0.67 12.06
N PRO A 30 -4.54 -1.89 11.59
CA PRO A 30 -3.74 -3.09 11.85
C PRO A 30 -2.46 -3.10 10.99
N VAL A 31 -1.58 -2.12 11.20
CA VAL A 31 -0.39 -1.87 10.40
C VAL A 31 0.81 -1.87 11.31
N PHE A 32 1.83 -2.66 10.97
CA PHE A 32 3.08 -2.73 11.68
C PHE A 32 4.26 -2.86 10.70
N ALA A 33 5.42 -2.41 11.12
CA ALA A 33 6.68 -2.57 10.43
C ALA A 33 7.76 -2.97 11.45
N TRP A 34 8.64 -3.89 11.05
CA TRP A 34 9.71 -4.38 11.93
C TRP A 34 11.03 -4.52 11.16
N GLY A 35 12.15 -4.42 11.88
CA GLY A 35 13.48 -4.75 11.38
C GLY A 35 13.97 -3.82 10.27
N LYS A 36 13.55 -2.55 10.28
CA LYS A 36 13.91 -1.58 9.24
C LYS A 36 15.26 -0.96 9.55
N ALA A 37 16.14 -0.90 8.56
CA ALA A 37 17.49 -0.36 8.73
C ALA A 37 17.52 1.15 9.05
N SER A 38 16.40 1.85 8.91
CA SER A 38 16.31 3.28 9.20
C SER A 38 14.90 3.69 9.59
N ARG A 39 14.81 4.81 10.34
CA ARG A 39 13.55 5.50 10.67
C ARG A 39 12.74 5.80 9.42
N ALA A 40 13.37 6.32 8.37
CA ALA A 40 12.72 6.61 7.10
C ALA A 40 12.15 5.35 6.43
N GLY A 41 12.87 4.22 6.49
CA GLY A 41 12.39 2.95 5.96
C GLY A 41 11.21 2.37 6.76
N ALA A 42 11.16 2.59 8.07
CA ALA A 42 10.00 2.26 8.91
C ALA A 42 8.80 3.13 8.53
N MET A 43 8.98 4.44 8.42
CA MET A 43 7.90 5.36 8.00
C MET A 43 7.37 5.03 6.60
N ASP A 44 8.22 4.73 5.61
CA ASP A 44 7.76 4.32 4.27
C ASP A 44 6.95 3.02 4.33
N SER A 45 7.41 2.04 5.11
CA SER A 45 6.70 0.77 5.28
C SER A 45 5.34 0.96 5.95
N LEU A 46 5.27 1.79 6.99
CA LEU A 46 4.03 2.13 7.69
C LEU A 46 3.08 2.91 6.79
N ALA A 47 3.56 3.91 6.06
CA ALA A 47 2.74 4.69 5.11
C ALA A 47 2.12 3.79 4.02
N ARG A 48 2.89 2.83 3.49
CA ARG A 48 2.39 1.83 2.55
C ARG A 48 1.35 0.91 3.20
N GLY A 49 1.63 0.43 4.41
CA GLY A 49 0.69 -0.40 5.17
C GLY A 49 -0.63 0.31 5.45
N LEU A 50 -0.60 1.59 5.84
CA LEU A 50 -1.79 2.44 6.01
C LEU A 50 -2.62 2.50 4.73
N ALA A 51 -1.97 2.72 3.58
CA ALA A 51 -2.67 2.75 2.29
C ALA A 51 -3.35 1.41 1.97
N LEU A 52 -2.67 0.28 2.20
CA LEU A 52 -3.23 -1.04 1.95
C LEU A 52 -4.40 -1.36 2.90
N ALA A 53 -4.29 -1.03 4.19
CA ALA A 53 -5.35 -1.24 5.16
C ALA A 53 -6.62 -0.42 4.83
N LEU A 54 -6.43 0.84 4.40
CA LEU A 54 -7.55 1.68 3.97
C LEU A 54 -8.21 1.17 2.68
N LEU A 55 -7.42 0.69 1.71
CA LEU A 55 -7.98 0.07 0.51
C LEU A 55 -8.82 -1.15 0.86
N GLU A 56 -8.36 -1.99 1.78
CA GLU A 56 -9.11 -3.17 2.22
C GLU A 56 -10.45 -2.79 2.86
N LEU A 57 -10.46 -1.77 3.72
CA LEU A 57 -11.69 -1.27 4.33
C LEU A 57 -12.68 -0.74 3.28
N GLU A 58 -12.19 0.07 2.34
CA GLU A 58 -13.02 0.61 1.26
C GLU A 58 -13.59 -0.50 0.36
N GLU A 59 -12.77 -1.49 -0.02
CA GLU A 59 -13.24 -2.64 -0.80
C GLU A 59 -14.27 -3.49 -0.06
N ALA A 60 -14.18 -3.54 1.26
CA ALA A 60 -15.15 -4.22 2.12
C ALA A 60 -16.40 -3.35 2.42
N GLY A 61 -16.47 -2.11 1.91
CA GLY A 61 -17.57 -1.17 2.21
C GLY A 61 -17.62 -0.74 3.67
N LYS A 62 -16.50 -0.86 4.39
CA LYS A 62 -16.39 -0.49 5.81
C LYS A 62 -16.04 1.00 5.94
N PRO A 63 -16.52 1.68 7.01
CA PRO A 63 -16.12 3.06 7.27
C PRO A 63 -14.62 3.15 7.53
N LEU A 64 -14.02 4.26 7.09
CA LEU A 64 -12.63 4.57 7.43
C LEU A 64 -12.57 5.06 8.88
N PRO A 65 -11.66 4.56 9.72
CA PRO A 65 -11.51 5.04 11.08
C PRO A 65 -11.06 6.51 11.10
N ALA A 66 -11.57 7.30 12.03
CA ALA A 66 -11.02 8.62 12.28
C ALA A 66 -9.64 8.46 12.96
N PRO A 67 -8.61 9.21 12.55
CA PRO A 67 -7.31 9.14 13.23
C PRO A 67 -7.41 9.58 14.69
N SER A 68 -6.72 8.88 15.59
CA SER A 68 -6.55 9.31 16.97
C SER A 68 -5.77 10.64 17.03
N GLU A 69 -6.17 11.55 17.92
CA GLU A 69 -5.50 12.86 18.09
C GLU A 69 -4.14 12.75 18.77
N ARG A 70 -3.94 11.70 19.58
CA ARG A 70 -2.73 11.43 20.36
C ARG A 70 -2.64 9.96 20.72
N ALA A 71 -1.42 9.49 20.99
CA ALA A 71 -1.21 8.20 21.61
C ALA A 71 -1.55 8.23 23.11
N ASP A 72 -1.97 7.09 23.65
CA ASP A 72 -2.14 6.88 25.09
C ASP A 72 -0.77 6.78 25.78
N PRO A 73 -0.43 7.68 26.72
CA PRO A 73 0.85 7.63 27.42
C PRO A 73 1.11 6.32 28.17
N GLU A 74 0.07 5.68 28.71
CA GLU A 74 0.23 4.41 29.45
C GLU A 74 0.69 3.30 28.50
N GLY A 75 0.08 3.20 27.31
CA GLY A 75 0.48 2.25 26.27
C GLY A 75 1.89 2.49 25.70
N LEU A 76 2.45 3.69 25.87
CA LEU A 76 3.81 4.01 25.45
C LEU A 76 4.87 3.75 26.53
N ALA A 77 4.47 3.61 27.80
CA ALA A 77 5.41 3.56 28.93
C ALA A 77 6.36 2.35 28.90
N GLU A 78 5.94 1.26 28.26
CA GLU A 78 6.73 0.03 28.13
C GLU A 78 7.68 0.04 26.92
N LEU A 79 7.57 1.03 26.04
CA LEU A 79 8.34 1.10 24.80
C LEU A 79 9.69 1.79 25.02
N HIS A 80 10.69 1.37 24.26
CA HIS A 80 12.01 1.98 24.31
C HIS A 80 12.08 3.20 23.38
N GLN A 81 12.10 4.40 23.98
CA GLN A 81 12.17 5.68 23.26
C GLN A 81 11.10 5.83 22.16
N PRO A 82 9.80 5.71 22.50
CA PRO A 82 8.75 5.80 21.51
C PRO A 82 8.66 7.20 20.93
N GLU A 83 8.43 7.27 19.63
CA GLU A 83 8.15 8.51 18.91
C GLU A 83 6.78 8.39 18.22
N VAL A 84 5.89 9.35 18.46
CA VAL A 84 4.60 9.42 17.76
C VAL A 84 4.73 10.34 16.55
N VAL A 85 4.41 9.82 15.36
CA VAL A 85 4.47 10.56 14.10
C VAL A 85 3.16 10.41 13.34
N PHE A 86 2.65 11.50 12.77
CA PHE A 86 1.47 11.47 11.92
C PHE A 86 1.86 11.27 10.46
N LEU A 87 1.54 10.10 9.90
CA LEU A 87 1.86 9.74 8.52
C LEU A 87 0.65 9.87 7.61
N GLU A 88 0.87 10.45 6.42
CA GLU A 88 -0.05 10.28 5.30
C GLU A 88 0.07 8.83 4.78
N PRO A 89 -1.05 8.15 4.47
CA PRO A 89 -1.01 6.92 3.69
C PRO A 89 -0.30 7.16 2.36
N ALA A 90 0.54 6.21 1.94
CA ALA A 90 1.30 6.34 0.71
C ALA A 90 0.34 6.48 -0.49
N PRO A 91 0.64 7.35 -1.47
CA PRO A 91 -0.19 7.46 -2.66
C PRO A 91 -0.18 6.14 -3.42
N VAL A 92 -1.35 5.73 -3.91
CA VAL A 92 -1.48 4.49 -4.68
C VAL A 92 -1.83 4.78 -6.13
N ASN A 93 -1.28 3.98 -7.03
CA ASN A 93 -1.54 4.04 -8.45
C ASN A 93 -2.90 3.40 -8.76
N PRO A 94 -3.91 4.18 -9.20
CA PRO A 94 -5.21 3.62 -9.52
C PRO A 94 -5.15 2.64 -10.69
N VAL A 95 -4.18 2.76 -11.60
CA VAL A 95 -4.04 1.83 -12.73
C VAL A 95 -3.70 0.42 -12.22
N SER A 96 -2.78 0.30 -11.26
CA SER A 96 -2.44 -0.99 -10.65
C SER A 96 -3.65 -1.59 -9.91
N LEU A 97 -4.43 -0.74 -9.22
CA LEU A 97 -5.65 -1.17 -8.53
C LEU A 97 -6.70 -1.71 -9.51
N GLU A 98 -6.94 -1.03 -10.64
CA GLU A 98 -7.88 -1.49 -11.66
C GLU A 98 -7.43 -2.81 -12.29
N LEU A 99 -6.13 -3.00 -12.53
CA LEU A 99 -5.59 -4.27 -13.00
C LEU A 99 -5.80 -5.39 -11.96
N TRP A 100 -5.58 -5.10 -10.68
CA TRP A 100 -5.80 -6.06 -9.60
C TRP A 100 -7.28 -6.44 -9.47
N ARG A 101 -8.19 -5.48 -9.54
CA ARG A 101 -9.64 -5.71 -9.52
C ARG A 101 -10.09 -6.53 -10.73
N ALA A 102 -9.61 -6.20 -11.92
CA ALA A 102 -9.89 -6.96 -13.13
C ALA A 102 -9.38 -8.41 -13.00
N LEU A 103 -8.18 -8.62 -12.47
CA LEU A 103 -7.65 -9.96 -12.20
C LEU A 103 -8.58 -10.76 -11.26
N LYS A 104 -9.02 -10.14 -10.16
CA LYS A 104 -9.92 -10.74 -9.16
C LYS A 104 -11.28 -11.10 -9.77
N VAL A 105 -11.92 -10.18 -10.51
CA VAL A 105 -13.20 -10.40 -11.20
C VAL A 105 -13.11 -11.56 -12.20
N ARG A 106 -11.96 -11.71 -12.87
CA ARG A 106 -11.73 -12.79 -13.84
C ARG A 106 -11.28 -14.10 -13.21
N GLY A 107 -11.09 -14.15 -11.89
CA GLY A 107 -10.68 -15.34 -11.16
C GLY A 107 -9.31 -15.88 -11.58
N LEU A 108 -8.42 -15.03 -12.11
CA LEU A 108 -7.09 -15.45 -12.56
C LEU A 108 -6.06 -15.29 -11.45
N SER A 109 -5.09 -16.21 -11.37
CA SER A 109 -3.90 -16.00 -10.54
C SER A 109 -2.91 -15.07 -11.25
N GLN A 110 -2.02 -14.42 -10.49
CA GLN A 110 -0.93 -13.62 -11.08
C GLN A 110 -0.03 -14.46 -11.99
N ARG A 111 0.20 -15.72 -11.63
CA ARG A 111 0.97 -16.68 -12.46
C ARG A 111 0.29 -16.95 -13.78
N GLU A 112 -1.02 -17.14 -13.78
CA GLU A 112 -1.80 -17.34 -15.00
C GLU A 112 -1.83 -16.09 -15.86
N LEU A 113 -1.94 -14.90 -15.25
CA LEU A 113 -1.80 -13.64 -15.97
C LEU A 113 -0.42 -13.52 -16.63
N ALA A 114 0.67 -13.85 -15.92
CA ALA A 114 2.03 -13.82 -16.47
C ALA A 114 2.18 -14.76 -17.68
N ARG A 115 1.62 -15.97 -17.58
CA ARG A 115 1.59 -16.95 -18.67
C ARG A 115 0.85 -16.42 -19.89
N ARG A 116 -0.36 -15.88 -19.72
CA ARG A 116 -1.17 -15.31 -20.82
C ARG A 116 -0.53 -14.08 -21.45
N MET A 117 0.15 -13.27 -20.64
CA MET A 117 0.89 -12.12 -21.13
C MET A 117 2.17 -12.51 -21.86
N GLY A 118 2.71 -13.71 -21.66
CA GLY A 118 4.03 -14.11 -22.15
C GLY A 118 5.14 -13.27 -21.49
N THR A 119 5.09 -13.11 -20.16
CA THR A 119 6.05 -12.31 -19.39
C THR A 119 6.44 -13.00 -18.08
N SER A 120 7.40 -12.43 -17.36
CA SER A 120 7.85 -12.99 -16.07
C SER A 120 6.87 -12.69 -14.93
N PRO A 121 6.82 -13.53 -13.88
CA PRO A 121 6.05 -13.23 -12.67
C PRO A 121 6.41 -11.87 -12.05
N SER A 122 7.68 -11.46 -12.09
CA SER A 122 8.14 -10.16 -11.59
C SER A 122 7.53 -8.98 -12.38
N ALA A 123 7.34 -9.12 -13.70
CA ALA A 123 6.69 -8.09 -14.49
C ALA A 123 5.21 -7.94 -14.11
N VAL A 124 4.50 -9.04 -13.87
CA VAL A 124 3.11 -9.00 -13.39
C VAL A 124 3.02 -8.46 -11.96
N HIS A 125 3.94 -8.83 -11.08
CA HIS A 125 3.99 -8.28 -9.73
C HIS A 125 4.09 -6.75 -9.76
N ARG A 126 4.98 -6.18 -10.59
CA ARG A 126 5.07 -4.72 -10.77
C ARG A 126 3.80 -4.11 -11.35
N LEU A 127 3.15 -4.79 -12.30
CA LEU A 127 1.89 -4.31 -12.89
C LEU A 127 0.77 -4.18 -11.84
N LEU A 128 0.75 -5.09 -10.87
CA LEU A 128 -0.28 -5.14 -9.83
C LEU A 128 0.12 -4.39 -8.55
N ASP A 129 1.37 -4.00 -8.41
CA ASP A 129 1.86 -3.27 -7.24
C ASP A 129 1.23 -1.86 -7.19
N PRO A 130 0.43 -1.55 -6.15
CA PRO A 130 -0.20 -0.24 -6.00
C PRO A 130 0.81 0.91 -5.83
N PHE A 131 2.07 0.62 -5.52
CA PHE A 131 3.14 1.61 -5.37
C PHE A 131 4.06 1.70 -6.60
N TYR A 132 3.74 0.99 -7.70
CA TYR A 132 4.47 1.09 -8.96
C TYR A 132 3.78 2.05 -9.93
N PHE A 133 4.53 3.04 -10.44
CA PHE A 133 4.00 4.12 -11.30
C PHE A 133 4.57 4.10 -12.73
N GLY A 134 5.40 3.11 -13.07
CA GLY A 134 6.13 3.05 -14.35
C GLY A 134 5.41 2.30 -15.49
N HIS A 135 4.08 2.23 -15.49
CA HIS A 135 3.34 1.48 -16.51
C HIS A 135 3.52 2.09 -17.90
N SER A 136 3.83 1.27 -18.90
CA SER A 136 3.81 1.69 -20.30
C SER A 136 2.46 1.37 -20.95
N LEU A 137 2.05 2.13 -21.97
CA LEU A 137 0.81 1.82 -22.68
C LEU A 137 0.85 0.41 -23.31
N GLU A 138 2.02 -0.04 -23.73
CA GLU A 138 2.22 -1.39 -24.24
C GLU A 138 1.96 -2.46 -23.18
N SER A 139 2.49 -2.28 -21.96
CA SER A 139 2.28 -3.23 -20.87
C SER A 139 0.81 -3.31 -20.47
N LEU A 140 0.11 -2.17 -20.44
CA LEU A 140 -1.33 -2.10 -20.19
C LEU A 140 -2.14 -2.79 -21.29
N ARG A 141 -1.81 -2.59 -22.57
CA ARG A 141 -2.48 -3.29 -23.69
C ARG A 141 -2.27 -4.80 -23.64
N ARG A 142 -1.09 -5.26 -23.21
CA ARG A 142 -0.83 -6.71 -23.02
C ARG A 142 -1.63 -7.27 -21.85
N ALA A 143 -1.65 -6.58 -20.71
CA ALA A 143 -2.43 -6.98 -19.54
C ALA A 143 -3.93 -7.06 -19.87
N ALA A 144 -4.49 -6.02 -20.51
CA ALA A 144 -5.90 -5.97 -20.92
C ALA A 144 -6.28 -7.15 -21.82
N ARG A 145 -5.46 -7.45 -22.85
CA ARG A 145 -5.67 -8.61 -23.72
C ARG A 145 -5.63 -9.94 -22.96
N ALA A 146 -4.65 -10.12 -22.06
CA ALA A 146 -4.52 -11.34 -21.26
C ALA A 146 -5.68 -11.53 -20.26
N LEU A 147 -6.22 -10.43 -19.73
CA LEU A 147 -7.41 -10.39 -18.89
C LEU A 147 -8.71 -10.53 -19.71
N GLY A 148 -8.66 -10.27 -21.02
CA GLY A 148 -9.83 -10.23 -21.90
C GLY A 148 -10.78 -9.08 -21.56
N VAL A 149 -10.22 -7.91 -21.25
CA VAL A 149 -10.95 -6.65 -20.98
C VAL A 149 -10.54 -5.57 -21.99
N GLY A 150 -11.38 -4.55 -22.17
CA GLY A 150 -11.04 -3.37 -22.96
C GLY A 150 -10.10 -2.43 -22.20
N LEU A 151 -9.24 -1.72 -22.94
CA LEU A 151 -8.43 -0.62 -22.40
C LEU A 151 -8.87 0.69 -23.06
N GLU A 152 -9.40 1.62 -22.26
CA GLU A 152 -9.70 2.99 -22.67
C GLU A 152 -8.71 3.96 -22.02
N VAL A 153 -8.21 4.92 -22.80
CA VAL A 153 -7.34 5.99 -22.30
C VAL A 153 -8.02 7.32 -22.56
N ARG A 154 -8.21 8.11 -21.51
CA ARG A 154 -8.79 9.45 -21.57
C ARG A 154 -7.79 10.47 -21.02
N LEU A 155 -7.54 11.53 -21.77
CA LEU A 155 -6.80 12.69 -21.29
C LEU A 155 -7.79 13.64 -20.62
N ALA A 156 -7.52 14.03 -19.39
CA ALA A 156 -8.27 15.07 -18.68
C ALA A 156 -7.47 16.38 -18.75
N VAL A 157 -8.16 17.47 -19.06
CA VAL A 157 -7.63 18.84 -19.06
C VAL A 157 -8.29 19.66 -17.97
#